data_AF-S9ZJ56-F1
#
_entry.id   AF-S9ZJ56-F1
#
_cell.length_a   1.000
_cell.length_b   1.000
_cell.length_c   1.000
_cell.angle_alpha   90.00
_cell.angle_beta   90.00
_cell.angle_gamma   90.00
#
_symmetry.space_group_name_H-M   'P 1'
#
loop_
_entity.id
_entity.type
_entity.pdbx_description
1 polymer ?
#
loop_
_entity_poly.entity_id
_entity_poly.type
_entity_poly.pdbx_seq_one_letter_code
_entity_poly.pdbx_strand_id
1 'polypeptide(L)'
;MMTTLTPYQQAQRRAMTAELQRAIATHGIEPLLDRLFGAGNHYFDPIERLWITPDRQHRGPGRGFLCIRPDGSWFKACLPEEDVQ
;
A
#
# COMPACT_ATOMS: atom_id res chain seq x y z
N MET A 1 20.12 3.97 8.83
CA MET A 1 20.13 5.33 8.28
C MET A 1 18.70 5.66 7.86
N MET A 2 18.09 6.73 8.37
CA MET A 2 16.80 7.20 7.84
C MET A 2 17.10 7.96 6.54
N THR A 3 16.88 7.32 5.40
CA THR A 3 17.01 7.97 4.08
C THR A 3 15.90 9.00 3.95
N THR A 4 16.25 10.28 3.98
CA THR A 4 15.32 11.38 3.71
C THR A 4 14.89 11.34 2.25
N LEU A 5 13.58 11.37 2.01
CA LEU A 5 13.02 11.39 0.66
C LEU A 5 13.39 12.68 -0.05
N THR A 6 13.73 12.58 -1.34
CA THR A 6 13.94 13.76 -2.20
C THR A 6 12.63 14.54 -2.36
N PRO A 7 12.67 15.84 -2.69
CA PRO A 7 11.46 16.64 -2.92
C PRO A 7 10.51 16.01 -3.96
N TYR A 8 11.07 15.42 -5.02
CA TYR A 8 10.30 14.69 -6.03
C TYR A 8 9.57 13.48 -5.43
N GLN A 9 10.28 12.65 -4.64
CA GLN A 9 9.67 11.50 -3.96
C GLN A 9 8.60 11.92 -2.96
N GLN A 10 8.79 13.04 -2.25
CA GLN A 10 7.79 13.60 -1.35
C GLN A 10 6.54 14.06 -2.11
N ALA A 11 6.71 14.79 -3.22
CA ALA A 11 5.60 15.22 -4.07
C ALA A 11 4.84 14.03 -4.65
N GLN A 12 5.54 13.02 -5.16
CA GLN A 12 4.94 11.79 -5.67
C GLN A 12 4.15 11.06 -4.58
N ARG A 13 4.68 10.95 -3.35
CA ARG A 13 3.94 10.36 -2.21
C ARG A 13 2.68 11.14 -1.88
N ARG A 14 2.75 12.47 -1.83
CA ARG A 14 1.58 13.33 -1.56
C ARG A 14 0.50 13.17 -2.63
N ALA A 15 0.90 13.14 -3.90
CA ALA A 15 -0.04 12.94 -5.01
C ALA A 15 -0.76 11.58 -4.89
N MET A 16 -0.02 10.50 -4.63
CA MET A 16 -0.61 9.18 -4.43
C MET A 16 -1.54 9.13 -3.20
N THR A 17 -1.16 9.76 -2.08
CA THR A 17 -2.04 9.84 -0.90
C THR A 17 -3.34 10.58 -1.23
N ALA A 18 -3.26 11.72 -1.92
CA ALA A 18 -4.45 12.48 -2.30
C ALA A 18 -5.37 11.69 -3.26
N GLU A 19 -4.78 10.96 -4.20
CA GLU A 19 -5.52 10.09 -5.11
C GLU A 19 -6.25 8.96 -4.37
N LEU A 20 -5.54 8.27 -3.45
CA LEU A 20 -6.14 7.22 -2.62
C LEU A 20 -7.30 7.78 -1.77
N GLN A 21 -7.09 8.91 -1.09
CA GLN A 21 -8.12 9.56 -0.29
C GLN A 21 -9.37 9.88 -1.11
N ARG A 22 -9.19 10.47 -2.30
CA ARG A 22 -10.29 10.79 -3.20
C ARG A 22 -11.03 9.53 -3.67
N ALA A 23 -10.29 8.51 -4.08
CA ALA A 23 -10.87 7.28 -4.60
C ALA A 23 -11.61 6.50 -3.50
N ILE A 24 -11.05 6.40 -2.30
CA ILE A 24 -11.70 5.77 -1.13
C ILE A 24 -12.98 6.52 -0.78
N ALA A 25 -12.95 7.85 -0.72
CA ALA A 25 -14.15 8.65 -0.42
C ALA A 25 -15.27 8.47 -1.45
N THR A 26 -14.91 8.17 -2.71
CA THR A 26 -15.88 8.05 -3.81
C THR A 26 -16.45 6.64 -3.93
N HIS A 27 -15.62 5.60 -3.73
CA HIS A 27 -15.95 4.22 -4.09
C HIS A 27 -15.91 3.25 -2.91
N GLY A 28 -15.39 3.67 -1.76
CA GLY A 28 -14.95 2.76 -0.71
C GLY A 28 -13.60 2.13 -1.04
N ILE A 29 -12.93 1.61 -0.02
CA ILE A 29 -11.58 1.06 -0.15
C ILE A 29 -11.57 -0.31 -0.83
N GLU A 30 -12.43 -1.26 -0.46
CA GLU A 30 -12.41 -2.62 -1.03
C GLU A 30 -12.69 -2.63 -2.54
N PRO A 31 -13.71 -1.93 -3.07
CA PRO A 31 -13.92 -1.87 -4.52
C PRO A 31 -12.76 -1.22 -5.28
N LEU A 32 -12.09 -0.24 -4.65
CA LEU A 32 -10.88 0.37 -5.19
C LEU A 32 -9.73 -0.64 -5.25
N LEU A 33 -9.50 -1.40 -4.18
CA LEU A 33 -8.44 -2.40 -4.13
C LEU A 33 -8.68 -3.54 -5.14
N ASP A 34 -9.92 -3.99 -5.30
CA ASP A 34 -10.27 -4.98 -6.32
C ASP A 34 -9.99 -4.48 -7.74
N ARG A 35 -10.24 -3.20 -8.01
CA ARG A 35 -9.93 -2.60 -9.30
C ARG A 35 -8.43 -2.49 -9.55
N LEU A 36 -7.63 -2.15 -8.53
CA LEU A 36 -6.19 -1.91 -8.67
C LEU A 36 -5.37 -3.21 -8.65
N PHE A 37 -5.74 -4.13 -7.77
CA PHE A 37 -4.96 -5.33 -7.48
C PHE A 37 -5.66 -6.61 -7.94
N GLY A 38 -6.93 -6.55 -8.32
CA GLY A 38 -7.75 -7.71 -8.69
C GLY A 38 -8.48 -8.28 -7.48
N ALA A 39 -9.71 -8.77 -7.69
CA ALA A 39 -10.53 -9.38 -6.66
C ALA A 39 -9.77 -10.47 -5.87
N GLY A 40 -9.86 -10.42 -4.54
CA GLY A 40 -9.20 -11.37 -3.64
C GLY A 40 -7.68 -11.18 -3.46
N ASN A 41 -7.08 -10.14 -4.05
CA ASN A 41 -5.65 -9.82 -3.87
C ASN A 41 -5.40 -8.78 -2.77
N HIS A 42 -6.29 -8.71 -1.80
CA HIS A 42 -6.16 -7.86 -0.63
C HIS A 42 -6.60 -8.62 0.62
N TYR A 43 -5.98 -8.32 1.75
CA TYR A 43 -6.35 -8.86 3.06
C TYR A 43 -6.54 -7.69 4.03
N PHE A 44 -7.65 -7.67 4.76
CA PHE A 44 -7.85 -6.70 5.84
C PHE A 44 -7.29 -7.27 7.14
N ASP A 45 -6.33 -6.56 7.73
CA ASP A 45 -5.86 -6.82 9.08
C ASP A 45 -6.73 -6.05 10.08
N PRO A 46 -7.56 -6.73 10.89
CA PRO A 46 -8.44 -6.07 11.84
C PRO A 46 -7.70 -5.49 13.07
N ILE A 47 -6.49 -5.99 13.38
CA ILE A 47 -5.70 -5.54 14.51
C ILE A 47 -5.04 -4.19 14.15
N GLU A 48 -4.36 -4.15 13.00
CA GLU A 48 -3.68 -2.95 12.50
C GLU A 48 -4.62 -1.97 11.77
N ARG A 49 -5.86 -2.41 11.50
CA ARG A 49 -6.91 -1.66 10.80
C ARG A 49 -6.45 -1.12 9.46
N LEU A 50 -5.88 -2.00 8.63
CA LEU A 50 -5.39 -1.66 7.30
C LEU A 50 -5.58 -2.81 6.31
N TRP A 51 -5.59 -2.48 5.02
CA TRP A 51 -5.55 -3.46 3.94
C TRP A 51 -4.12 -3.67 3.47
N ILE A 52 -3.77 -4.93 3.29
CA ILE A 52 -2.47 -5.39 2.78
C ILE A 52 -2.67 -5.91 1.37
N THR A 53 -1.90 -5.39 0.42
CA THR A 53 -1.91 -5.80 -0.99
C THR A 53 -0.49 -6.11 -1.47
N PRO A 54 -0.29 -7.03 -2.41
CA PRO A 54 1.04 -7.28 -2.98
C PRO A 54 1.60 -6.04 -3.68
N ASP A 55 2.83 -5.63 -3.35
CA ASP A 55 3.55 -4.61 -4.11
C ASP A 55 4.17 -5.22 -5.37
N ARG A 56 3.42 -5.19 -6.47
CA ARG A 56 3.86 -5.70 -7.78
C ARG A 56 5.09 -4.98 -8.35
N GLN A 57 5.50 -3.86 -7.77
CA GLN A 57 6.70 -3.11 -8.17
C GLN A 57 7.94 -3.49 -7.33
N HIS A 58 7.79 -4.27 -6.27
CA HIS A 58 8.94 -4.76 -5.50
C HIS A 58 9.83 -5.65 -6.39
N ARG A 59 11.14 -5.47 -6.30
CA ARG A 59 12.16 -6.20 -7.10
C ARG A 59 13.30 -6.73 -6.23
N GLY A 60 13.28 -6.49 -4.92
CA GLY A 60 14.29 -6.96 -3.99
C GLY A 60 13.95 -8.34 -3.41
N PRO A 61 14.84 -8.91 -2.60
CA PRO A 61 14.57 -10.13 -1.83
C PRO A 61 13.29 -10.02 -0.99
N GLY A 62 12.71 -11.17 -0.66
CA GLY A 62 11.47 -11.26 0.08
C GLY A 62 10.24 -10.84 -0.73
N ARG A 63 9.16 -10.48 -0.03
CA ARG A 63 7.89 -10.08 -0.65
C ARG A 63 7.48 -8.69 -0.19
N GLY A 64 7.31 -7.78 -1.15
CA GLY A 64 6.85 -6.42 -0.91
C GLY A 64 5.33 -6.34 -0.83
N PHE A 65 4.85 -5.46 0.04
CA PHE A 65 3.44 -5.18 0.27
C PHE A 65 3.18 -3.68 0.31
N LEU A 66 1.99 -3.29 -0.13
CA LEU A 66 1.43 -1.97 0.07
C LEU A 66 0.33 -2.06 1.12
N CYS A 67 0.52 -1.34 2.23
CA CYS A 67 -0.41 -1.28 3.35
C CYS A 67 -1.16 0.05 3.33
N ILE A 68 -2.49 0.01 3.28
CA ILE A 68 -3.37 1.18 3.10
C ILE A 68 -4.38 1.24 4.25
N ARG A 69 -4.45 2.37 4.95
CA ARG A 69 -5.42 2.61 6.02
C ARG A 69 -6.74 3.19 5.48
N PRO A 70 -7.85 3.11 6.24
CA PRO A 70 -9.13 3.69 5.85
C PRO A 70 -9.08 5.19 5.50
N ASP A 71 -8.14 5.94 6.09
CA ASP A 71 -7.95 7.38 5.84
C ASP A 71 -7.10 7.69 4.58
N GLY A 72 -6.72 6.65 3.82
CA GLY A 72 -5.88 6.75 2.63
C GLY A 72 -4.39 6.95 2.90
N SER A 73 -3.95 7.00 4.17
CA SER A 73 -2.53 6.94 4.51
C SER A 73 -1.97 5.55 4.22
N TRP A 74 -0.71 5.47 3.81
CA TRP A 74 -0.12 4.22 3.33
C TRP A 74 1.39 4.15 3.52
N PHE A 75 1.89 2.92 3.58
CA PHE A 75 3.31 2.62 3.61
C PHE A 75 3.60 1.32 2.86
N LYS A 76 4.86 1.12 2.47
CA LYS A 76 5.34 -0.15 1.93
C LYS A 76 5.93 -0.97 3.07
N ALA A 77 5.63 -2.26 3.08
CA ALA A 77 6.25 -3.25 3.97
C ALA A 77 6.96 -4.31 3.12
N CYS A 78 7.93 -4.99 3.71
CA CYS A 78 8.63 -6.09 3.08
C CYS A 78 8.73 -7.23 4.09
N LEU A 79 8.18 -8.40 3.76
CA LEU A 79 8.51 -9.62 4.48
C LEU A 79 9.84 -10.13 3.92
N PRO A 80 10.87 -10.34 4.75
CA PRO A 80 12.15 -10.86 4.28
C PRO A 80 11.99 -12.31 3.79
N GLU A 81 12.91 -12.75 2.93
CA GLU A 81 12.85 -14.05 2.24
C GLU A 81 12.80 -15.24 3.21
N GLU A 82 13.45 -15.13 4.37
CA GLU A 82 13.46 -16.15 5.43
C GLU A 82 12.06 -16.43 6.01
N ASP A 83 11.15 -15.46 5.89
CA ASP A 83 9.77 -15.53 6.40
C ASP A 83 8.73 -15.83 5.29
N VAL A 84 9.16 -15.98 4.03
CA VAL A 84 8.30 -16.36 2.91
C VAL A 84 8.34 -17.87 2.74
N GLN A 85 7.48 -18.59 3.46
CA GLN A 85 7.24 -20.03 3.27
C GLN A 85 6.30 -20.33 2.08
#